data_AF-A0A9D4GS41-F1
#
_entry.id   AF-A0A9D4GS41-F1
#
_cell.length_a   1.000
_cell.length_b   1.000
_cell.length_c   1.000
_cell.angle_alpha   90.00
_cell.angle_beta   90.00
_cell.angle_gamma   90.00
#
_symmetry.space_group_name_H-M   'P 1'
#
loop_
_entity.id
_entity.type
_entity.pdbx_description
1 polymer ?
#
loop_
_entity_poly.entity_id
_entity_poly.type
_entity_poly.pdbx_seq_one_letter_code
_entity_poly.pdbx_strand_id
1 'polypeptide(L)'
;MASNFESSIHRGSDFPCFTCQENDRNTESEFYCEECSKFFCDKCMEHHNYLFKKHATLSKENISQWPSPNADDLEKCQKHKKEKLTGFCEDHSELICHVCHVYNHKKCSHVVLLADKVKDLHQNGEFKQFQMTIDTIHQQLMQKKDDYEESLKSLEKSYDTILEQIKYERKSINDSLHEIERKTIKALDTLKVTMRTSIQTDIDRCTESINNIKCVEDEWLRRKEKSEAIHLIMYRKCLEQSLKTEVALQEMKTKNANSLTLIADPNIQELMSLFTDIGKFLRDVSTFTIQSILENDTSDQNEQGEASDQLSDRNPIIIKVTSRRTSRLSTKHDESVCSIIGICETASGRLLIADWGNEMVKLLNDDYKVVAHCALPGKPESMCNIDSSLVAVVLNTKDIHFIKVTNGQLVQEGTLKLEHNCKGIARHQGNLYITSDIALYKYTVDGRFVSKILENTSDGRT
;
A
#
# COMPACT_ATOMS: atom_id res chain seq x y z
N MET A 1 11.99 8.26 -47.28
CA MET A 1 12.12 6.88 -46.79
C MET A 1 10.73 6.48 -46.34
N ALA A 2 9.98 5.90 -47.27
CA ALA A 2 8.58 5.52 -47.07
C ALA A 2 8.50 4.02 -47.36
N SER A 3 8.18 3.24 -46.34
CA SER A 3 7.60 1.91 -46.44
C SER A 3 7.30 1.46 -45.01
N ASN A 4 6.02 1.50 -44.64
CA ASN A 4 5.33 0.53 -43.79
C ASN A 4 3.98 1.10 -43.35
N PHE A 5 3.04 1.11 -44.28
CA PHE A 5 1.62 1.07 -43.94
C PHE A 5 0.98 -0.08 -44.71
N GLU A 6 1.04 -1.26 -44.08
CA GLU A 6 0.04 -2.32 -44.17
C GLU A 6 0.40 -3.34 -43.09
N SER A 7 -0.06 -3.13 -41.86
CA SER A 7 -0.31 -4.24 -40.95
C SER A 7 -1.68 -4.83 -41.30
N SER A 8 -1.77 -5.38 -42.50
CA SER A 8 -2.73 -6.44 -42.75
C SER A 8 -2.26 -7.61 -41.90
N ILE A 9 -3.11 -8.09 -41.00
CA ILE A 9 -2.93 -9.39 -40.37
C ILE A 9 -2.99 -10.42 -41.52
N HIS A 10 -1.83 -10.71 -42.12
CA HIS A 10 -1.68 -11.77 -43.09
C HIS A 10 -1.89 -13.08 -42.34
N ARG A 11 -3.06 -13.68 -42.54
CA ARG A 11 -3.29 -15.07 -42.12
C ARG A 11 -2.32 -15.93 -42.94
N GLY A 12 -1.87 -17.06 -42.40
CA GLY A 12 -0.80 -17.92 -42.95
C GLY A 12 -1.06 -18.58 -44.32
N SER A 13 -1.71 -17.90 -45.26
CA SER A 13 -2.05 -18.34 -46.61
C SER A 13 -1.71 -17.32 -47.71
N ASP A 14 -1.14 -16.16 -47.39
CA ASP A 14 -1.01 -15.07 -48.38
C ASP A 14 0.20 -15.25 -49.32
N PHE A 15 1.26 -15.96 -48.93
CA PHE A 15 2.49 -16.12 -49.72
C PHE A 15 2.83 -17.59 -50.00
N PRO A 16 2.17 -18.26 -50.97
CA PRO A 16 2.44 -19.65 -51.29
C PRO A 16 3.80 -19.84 -51.97
N CYS A 17 4.49 -20.93 -51.64
CA CYS A 17 5.75 -21.28 -52.28
C CYS A 17 5.51 -21.65 -53.75
N PHE A 18 6.18 -20.95 -54.67
CA PHE A 18 6.02 -21.10 -56.12
C PHE A 18 6.17 -22.56 -56.57
N THR A 19 7.27 -23.21 -56.15
CA THR A 19 7.57 -24.60 -56.55
C THR A 19 6.65 -25.61 -55.88
N CYS A 20 6.15 -25.34 -54.67
CA CYS A 20 5.18 -26.23 -54.02
C CYS A 20 3.81 -26.11 -54.70
N GLN A 21 3.42 -24.91 -55.12
CA GLN A 21 2.17 -24.64 -55.81
C GLN A 21 2.10 -25.36 -57.17
N GLU A 22 3.20 -25.43 -57.91
CA GLU A 22 3.30 -26.23 -59.16
C GLU A 22 3.17 -27.74 -58.94
N ASN A 23 3.36 -28.21 -57.70
CA ASN A 23 3.27 -29.63 -57.32
C ASN A 23 2.01 -29.94 -56.49
N ASP A 24 0.97 -29.11 -56.60
CA ASP A 24 -0.31 -29.21 -55.85
C ASP A 24 -0.13 -29.24 -54.32
N ARG A 25 0.93 -28.60 -53.81
CA ARG A 25 1.18 -28.44 -52.36
C ARG A 25 1.04 -26.98 -51.95
N ASN A 26 0.18 -26.71 -50.98
CA ASN A 26 0.00 -25.37 -50.44
C ASN A 26 0.90 -25.15 -49.21
N THR A 27 2.20 -24.97 -49.45
CA THR A 27 3.20 -24.70 -48.40
C THR A 27 3.49 -23.21 -48.34
N GLU A 28 3.45 -22.63 -47.15
CA GLU A 28 3.77 -21.22 -46.92
C GLU A 28 5.25 -20.94 -47.21
N SER A 29 5.53 -19.75 -47.73
CA SER A 29 6.88 -19.30 -48.01
C SER A 29 7.53 -18.66 -46.79
N GLU A 30 8.82 -18.95 -46.61
CA GLU A 30 9.67 -18.35 -45.57
C GLU A 30 10.69 -17.38 -46.18
N PHE A 31 10.84 -17.41 -47.52
CA PHE A 31 11.78 -16.59 -48.24
C PHE A 31 11.23 -16.06 -49.56
N TYR A 32 11.71 -14.88 -49.94
CA TYR A 32 11.48 -14.28 -51.26
C TYR A 32 12.84 -14.07 -51.97
N CYS A 33 12.94 -14.48 -53.23
CA CYS A 33 14.10 -14.26 -54.08
C CYS A 33 13.85 -13.05 -54.98
N GLU A 34 14.69 -12.02 -54.89
CA GLU A 34 14.49 -10.76 -55.62
C GLU A 34 14.67 -10.95 -57.13
N GLU A 35 15.71 -11.66 -57.55
CA GLU A 35 16.04 -11.86 -58.97
C GLU A 35 15.07 -12.81 -59.67
N CYS A 36 14.53 -13.79 -58.94
CA CYS A 36 13.49 -14.67 -59.48
C CYS A 36 12.08 -14.10 -59.32
N SER A 37 11.91 -13.08 -58.47
CA SER A 37 10.63 -12.51 -58.08
C SER A 37 9.61 -13.57 -57.65
N LYS A 38 10.07 -14.55 -56.87
CA LYS A 38 9.29 -15.74 -56.46
C LYS A 38 9.48 -16.05 -54.97
N PHE A 39 8.43 -16.59 -54.37
CA PHE A 39 8.41 -17.02 -52.97
C PHE A 39 8.72 -18.51 -52.85
N PHE A 40 9.46 -18.87 -51.80
CA PHE A 40 9.88 -20.24 -51.53
C PHE A 40 9.77 -20.59 -50.04
N CYS A 41 9.42 -21.84 -49.72
CA CYS A 41 9.59 -22.40 -48.40
C CYS A 41 11.06 -22.81 -48.16
N ASP A 42 11.44 -23.07 -46.91
CA ASP A 42 12.81 -23.48 -46.53
C ASP A 42 13.43 -24.52 -47.46
N LYS A 43 12.68 -25.60 -47.73
CA LYS A 43 13.16 -26.72 -48.55
C LYS A 43 13.40 -26.32 -50.00
N CYS A 44 12.51 -25.52 -50.58
CA CYS A 44 12.66 -25.06 -51.96
C CYS A 44 13.76 -24.01 -52.08
N MET A 45 13.94 -23.17 -51.05
CA MET A 45 14.99 -22.17 -51.01
C MET A 45 16.39 -22.81 -50.87
N GLU A 46 16.53 -23.90 -50.11
CA GLU A 46 17.78 -24.65 -50.02
C GLU A 46 18.22 -25.20 -51.38
N HIS A 47 17.29 -25.79 -52.13
CA HIS A 47 17.55 -26.28 -53.49
C HIS A 47 17.79 -25.13 -54.48
N HIS A 48 17.05 -24.03 -54.36
CA HIS A 48 17.25 -22.83 -55.16
C HIS A 48 18.66 -22.26 -54.96
N ASN A 49 19.11 -22.13 -53.72
CA ASN A 49 20.43 -21.60 -53.38
C ASN A 49 21.58 -22.52 -53.82
N TYR A 50 21.34 -23.84 -53.90
CA TYR A 50 22.32 -24.76 -54.47
C TYR A 50 22.61 -24.46 -55.95
N LEU A 51 21.56 -24.12 -56.72
CA LEU A 51 21.64 -23.83 -58.15
C LEU A 51 21.98 -22.36 -58.44
N PHE A 52 21.52 -21.44 -57.60
CA PHE A 52 21.56 -19.99 -57.80
C PHE A 52 22.19 -19.27 -56.60
N LYS A 53 23.45 -19.60 -56.29
CA LYS A 53 24.22 -19.09 -55.13
C LYS A 53 24.38 -17.57 -55.02
N LYS A 54 23.99 -16.80 -56.04
CA LYS A 54 24.19 -15.35 -56.14
C LYS A 54 22.90 -14.53 -56.08
N HIS A 55 21.74 -15.18 -55.98
CA HIS A 55 20.48 -14.46 -55.84
C HIS A 55 20.34 -13.90 -54.42
N ALA A 56 19.82 -12.69 -54.31
CA ALA A 56 19.47 -12.02 -53.08
C ALA A 56 18.13 -12.55 -52.54
N THR A 57 18.13 -12.86 -51.25
CA THR A 57 17.01 -13.52 -50.58
C THR A 57 16.59 -12.76 -49.34
N LEU A 58 15.30 -12.44 -49.24
CA LEU A 58 14.68 -11.81 -48.07
C LEU A 58 13.96 -12.86 -47.22
N SER A 59 14.26 -12.91 -45.92
CA SER A 59 13.55 -13.77 -44.97
C SER A 59 12.19 -13.20 -44.57
N LYS A 60 11.32 -14.07 -44.06
CA LYS A 60 10.00 -13.71 -43.51
C LYS A 60 10.08 -12.74 -42.32
N GLU A 61 11.24 -12.62 -41.67
CA GLU A 61 11.49 -11.59 -40.65
C GLU A 61 11.42 -10.18 -41.24
N ASN A 62 11.65 -10.04 -42.55
CA ASN A 62 11.54 -8.80 -43.32
C ASN A 62 10.31 -8.82 -44.25
N ILE A 63 9.21 -9.45 -43.84
CA ILE A 63 7.98 -9.60 -44.66
C ILE A 63 7.42 -8.27 -45.18
N SER A 64 7.67 -7.16 -44.47
CA SER A 64 7.28 -5.81 -44.89
C SER A 64 7.94 -5.32 -46.19
N GLN A 65 9.04 -5.96 -46.60
CA GLN A 65 9.75 -5.67 -47.84
C GLN A 65 9.35 -6.63 -48.98
N TRP A 66 8.52 -7.63 -48.71
CA TRP A 66 8.08 -8.56 -49.74
C TRP A 66 7.06 -7.90 -50.66
N PRO A 67 7.15 -8.12 -51.99
CA PRO A 67 6.12 -7.65 -52.89
C PRO A 67 4.82 -8.41 -52.65
N SER A 68 3.68 -7.78 -52.92
CA SER A 68 2.39 -8.47 -52.85
C SER A 68 2.37 -9.63 -53.86
N PRO A 69 1.94 -10.84 -53.45
CA PRO A 69 2.00 -12.03 -54.30
C PRO A 69 1.09 -11.94 -55.53
N ASN A 70 0.17 -10.97 -55.54
CA ASN A 70 -0.76 -10.69 -56.64
C ASN A 70 -0.61 -9.27 -57.21
N ALA A 71 0.53 -8.59 -57.02
CA ALA A 71 0.74 -7.22 -57.51
C ALA A 71 0.45 -7.10 -59.03
N ASP A 72 0.89 -8.08 -59.82
CA ASP A 72 0.67 -8.11 -61.27
C ASP A 72 -0.81 -8.32 -61.67
N ASP A 73 -1.63 -8.88 -60.79
CA ASP A 73 -3.06 -9.08 -61.03
C ASP A 73 -3.88 -7.85 -60.65
N LEU A 74 -3.36 -6.98 -59.77
CA LEU A 74 -3.96 -5.69 -59.45
C LEU A 74 -3.87 -4.69 -60.63
N GLU A 75 -2.90 -4.86 -61.53
CA GLU A 75 -2.80 -4.05 -62.75
C GLU A 75 -3.78 -4.48 -63.86
N LYS A 76 -4.42 -5.65 -63.73
CA LYS A 76 -5.29 -6.23 -64.77
C LYS A 76 -6.75 -5.90 -64.50
N CYS A 77 -7.50 -5.70 -65.58
CA CYS A 77 -8.94 -5.48 -65.47
C CYS A 77 -9.66 -6.76 -65.06
N GLN A 78 -10.44 -6.66 -63.98
CA GLN A 78 -11.25 -7.78 -63.47
C GLN A 78 -12.27 -8.32 -64.49
N LYS A 79 -12.77 -7.44 -65.38
CA LYS A 79 -13.70 -7.80 -66.47
C LYS A 79 -12.97 -8.29 -67.72
N HIS A 80 -11.76 -7.79 -67.96
CA HIS A 80 -10.95 -8.09 -69.15
C HIS A 80 -9.54 -8.52 -68.71
N LYS A 81 -9.39 -9.77 -68.28
CA LYS A 81 -8.18 -10.29 -67.59
C LYS A 81 -6.86 -10.13 -68.35
N LYS A 82 -6.89 -9.87 -69.66
CA LYS A 82 -5.69 -9.65 -70.50
C LYS A 82 -5.31 -8.18 -70.64
N GLU A 83 -6.18 -7.28 -70.19
CA GLU A 83 -6.04 -5.85 -70.40
C GLU A 83 -5.59 -5.14 -69.13
N LYS A 84 -4.62 -4.25 -69.26
CA LYS A 84 -4.15 -3.41 -68.16
C LYS A 84 -5.16 -2.30 -67.86
N LEU A 85 -5.25 -1.92 -66.59
CA LEU A 85 -5.98 -0.73 -66.15
C LEU A 85 -5.24 0.52 -66.62
N THR A 86 -5.93 1.39 -67.35
CA THR A 86 -5.32 2.56 -68.01
C THR A 86 -6.02 3.87 -67.66
N GLY A 87 -7.23 3.82 -67.11
CA GLY A 87 -8.02 4.99 -66.76
C GLY A 87 -8.80 4.83 -65.47
N PHE A 88 -9.31 5.95 -64.95
CA PHE A 88 -10.22 6.01 -63.82
C PHE A 88 -11.49 6.75 -64.26
N CYS A 89 -12.65 6.15 -64.03
CA CYS A 89 -13.95 6.79 -64.28
C CYS A 89 -14.45 7.42 -62.99
N GLU A 90 -14.52 8.74 -62.93
CA GLU A 90 -14.97 9.46 -61.72
C GLU A 90 -16.48 9.31 -61.50
N ASP A 91 -17.26 9.22 -62.59
CA ASP A 91 -18.72 9.02 -62.54
C ASP A 91 -19.11 7.72 -61.82
N HIS A 92 -18.23 6.71 -61.83
CA HIS A 92 -18.44 5.40 -61.18
C HIS A 92 -17.44 5.10 -60.08
N SER A 93 -16.41 5.94 -59.89
CA SER A 93 -15.29 5.71 -58.97
C SER A 93 -14.60 4.35 -59.15
N GLU A 94 -14.37 3.95 -60.41
CA GLU A 94 -13.78 2.64 -60.77
C GLU A 94 -12.54 2.78 -61.65
N LEU A 95 -11.55 1.88 -61.45
CA LEU A 95 -10.42 1.69 -62.37
C LEU A 95 -10.87 0.88 -63.59
N ILE A 96 -10.50 1.36 -64.79
CA ILE A 96 -10.96 0.79 -66.05
C ILE A 96 -9.80 0.55 -67.03
N CYS A 97 -9.91 -0.50 -67.85
CA CYS A 97 -9.06 -0.68 -69.03
C CYS A 97 -9.66 0.02 -70.26
N HIS A 98 -8.89 0.04 -71.35
CA HIS A 98 -9.32 0.61 -72.63
C HIS A 98 -10.64 0.00 -73.14
N VAL A 99 -10.85 -1.31 -72.94
CA VAL A 99 -12.08 -2.01 -73.35
C VAL A 99 -13.27 -1.52 -72.53
N CYS A 100 -13.14 -1.42 -71.21
CA CYS A 100 -14.19 -0.87 -70.34
C CYS A 100 -14.57 0.56 -70.74
N HIS A 101 -13.59 1.39 -71.10
CA HIS A 101 -13.84 2.75 -71.55
C HIS A 101 -14.73 2.79 -72.80
N VAL A 102 -14.41 1.96 -73.80
CA VAL A 102 -15.13 1.94 -75.09
C VAL A 102 -16.55 1.38 -74.97
N TYR A 103 -16.76 0.34 -74.16
CA TYR A 103 -18.03 -0.39 -74.14
C TYR A 103 -18.99 0.06 -73.02
N ASN A 104 -18.46 0.38 -71.83
CA ASN A 104 -19.29 0.60 -70.64
C ASN A 104 -19.26 2.06 -70.15
N HIS A 105 -18.14 2.76 -70.34
CA HIS A 105 -17.96 4.13 -69.87
C HIS A 105 -17.93 5.17 -71.00
N LYS A 106 -18.37 4.80 -72.21
CA LYS A 106 -18.35 5.69 -73.39
C LYS A 106 -19.23 6.94 -73.24
N LYS A 107 -20.29 6.85 -72.43
CA LYS A 107 -21.21 7.96 -72.13
C LYS A 107 -20.86 8.68 -70.82
N CYS A 108 -19.81 8.23 -70.12
CA CYS A 108 -19.32 8.91 -68.92
C CYS A 108 -18.59 10.18 -69.33
N SER A 109 -18.87 11.26 -68.61
CA SER A 109 -18.32 12.58 -68.90
C SER A 109 -16.93 12.76 -68.27
N HIS A 110 -16.63 12.01 -67.21
CA HIS A 110 -15.39 12.16 -66.44
C HIS A 110 -14.59 10.86 -66.41
N VAL A 111 -13.87 10.61 -67.50
CA VAL A 111 -12.87 9.54 -67.56
C VAL A 111 -11.50 10.18 -67.74
N VAL A 112 -10.63 9.94 -66.77
CA VAL A 112 -9.26 10.47 -66.74
C VAL A 112 -8.25 9.34 -66.92
N LEU A 113 -7.10 9.66 -67.53
CA LEU A 113 -5.97 8.74 -67.61
C LEU A 113 -5.45 8.49 -66.19
N LEU A 114 -5.18 7.21 -65.88
CA LEU A 114 -4.73 6.83 -64.54
C LEU A 114 -3.44 7.55 -64.15
N ALA A 115 -2.51 7.70 -65.11
CA ALA A 115 -1.25 8.40 -64.91
C ALA A 115 -1.45 9.88 -64.53
N ASP A 116 -2.46 10.54 -65.08
CA ASP A 116 -2.74 11.95 -64.79
C ASP A 116 -3.49 12.10 -63.46
N LYS A 117 -4.44 11.19 -63.16
CA LYS A 117 -5.12 11.15 -61.85
C LYS A 117 -4.15 10.89 -60.70
N VAL A 118 -3.15 10.02 -60.90
CA VAL A 118 -2.10 9.74 -59.91
C VAL A 118 -1.16 10.94 -59.73
N LYS A 119 -0.82 11.67 -60.81
CA LYS A 119 -0.07 12.93 -60.69
C LYS A 119 -0.86 13.96 -59.91
N ASP A 120 -2.14 14.11 -60.20
CA ASP A 120 -3.03 15.03 -59.48
C ASP A 120 -3.16 14.62 -58.01
N LEU A 121 -3.28 13.34 -57.70
CA LEU A 121 -3.28 12.83 -56.32
C LEU A 121 -1.99 13.18 -55.57
N HIS A 122 -0.82 13.02 -56.19
CA HIS A 122 0.46 13.37 -55.58
C HIS A 122 0.69 14.89 -55.46
N GLN A 123 0.09 15.68 -56.35
CA GLN A 123 0.18 17.15 -56.33
C GLN A 123 -0.86 17.78 -55.41
N ASN A 124 -2.01 17.12 -55.22
CA ASN A 124 -3.07 17.56 -54.32
C ASN A 124 -2.61 17.41 -52.86
N GLY A 125 -2.84 18.44 -52.05
CA GLY A 125 -2.40 18.47 -50.65
C GLY A 125 -3.03 17.36 -49.79
N GLU A 126 -4.16 16.81 -50.22
CA GLU A 126 -4.90 15.74 -49.53
C GLU A 126 -4.07 14.46 -49.34
N PHE A 127 -3.28 14.03 -50.34
CA PHE A 127 -2.47 12.82 -50.20
C PHE A 127 -1.31 13.02 -49.21
N LYS A 128 -0.68 14.20 -49.23
CA LYS A 128 0.34 14.57 -48.23
C LYS A 128 -0.29 14.66 -46.83
N GLN A 129 -1.49 15.22 -46.71
CA GLN A 129 -2.22 15.30 -45.45
C GLN A 129 -2.57 13.91 -44.92
N PHE A 130 -2.97 12.99 -45.81
CA PHE A 130 -3.23 11.60 -45.47
C PHE A 130 -1.96 10.90 -44.98
N GLN A 131 -0.84 11.03 -45.69
CA GLN A 131 0.46 10.52 -45.25
C GLN A 131 0.86 11.04 -43.86
N MET A 132 0.73 12.36 -43.63
CA MET A 132 1.02 12.95 -42.31
C MET A 132 0.11 12.41 -41.20
N THR A 133 -1.18 12.18 -41.51
CA THR A 133 -2.14 11.62 -40.55
C THR A 133 -1.75 10.18 -40.17
N ILE A 134 -1.38 9.40 -41.16
CA ILE A 134 -0.93 8.03 -41.06
C ILE A 134 0.36 7.92 -40.24
N ASP A 135 1.35 8.78 -40.50
CA ASP A 135 2.57 8.89 -39.69
C ASP A 135 2.27 9.29 -38.23
N THR A 136 1.33 10.23 -38.03
CA THR A 136 0.90 10.66 -36.69
C THR A 136 0.25 9.52 -35.90
N ILE A 137 -0.65 8.77 -36.54
CA ILE A 137 -1.30 7.61 -35.93
C ILE A 137 -0.25 6.54 -35.58
N HIS A 138 0.70 6.28 -36.46
CA HIS A 138 1.78 5.33 -36.20
C HIS A 138 2.64 5.75 -35.00
N GLN A 139 3.00 7.03 -34.90
CA GLN A 139 3.72 7.56 -33.74
C GLN A 139 2.91 7.44 -32.45
N GLN A 140 1.61 7.74 -32.48
CA GLN A 140 0.74 7.60 -31.31
C GLN A 140 0.62 6.14 -30.86
N LEU A 141 0.51 5.19 -31.80
CA LEU A 141 0.45 3.76 -31.49
C LEU A 141 1.77 3.25 -30.91
N MET A 142 2.90 3.68 -31.46
CA MET A 142 4.22 3.34 -30.92
C MET A 142 4.40 3.88 -29.50
N GLN A 143 4.04 5.15 -29.26
CA GLN A 143 4.09 5.71 -27.91
C GLN A 143 3.18 4.94 -26.94
N LYS A 144 1.96 4.59 -27.35
CA LYS A 144 1.06 3.81 -26.50
C LYS A 144 1.57 2.42 -26.19
N LYS A 145 2.25 1.77 -27.15
CA LYS A 145 2.91 0.50 -26.92
C LYS A 145 4.00 0.64 -25.85
N ASP A 146 4.84 1.65 -25.97
CA ASP A 146 5.92 1.90 -25.00
C ASP A 146 5.36 2.22 -23.61
N ASP A 147 4.31 3.04 -23.52
CA ASP A 147 3.60 3.35 -22.27
C ASP A 147 3.05 2.06 -21.59
N TYR A 148 2.50 1.13 -22.37
CA TYR A 148 1.98 -0.14 -21.85
C TYR A 148 3.10 -1.08 -21.39
N GLU A 149 4.21 -1.15 -22.11
CA GLU A 149 5.38 -1.95 -21.72
C GLU A 149 6.01 -1.42 -20.43
N GLU A 150 6.10 -0.09 -20.26
CA GLU A 150 6.57 0.53 -19.02
C GLU A 150 5.58 0.29 -17.87
N SER A 151 4.28 0.42 -18.14
CA SER A 151 3.23 0.13 -17.16
C SER A 151 3.32 -1.30 -16.64
N LEU A 152 3.53 -2.28 -17.54
CA LEU A 152 3.68 -3.68 -17.17
C LEU A 152 4.90 -3.92 -16.28
N LYS A 153 6.06 -3.36 -16.64
CA LYS A 153 7.27 -3.42 -15.80
C LYS A 153 7.07 -2.77 -14.43
N SER A 154 6.37 -1.63 -14.39
CA SER A 154 6.08 -0.93 -13.14
C SER A 154 5.16 -1.75 -12.22
N LEU A 155 4.19 -2.46 -12.80
CA LEU A 155 3.26 -3.33 -12.08
C LEU A 155 3.99 -4.52 -11.47
N GLU A 156 4.86 -5.18 -12.23
CA GLU A 156 5.70 -6.30 -11.74
C GLU A 156 6.59 -5.84 -10.58
N LYS A 157 7.25 -4.68 -10.73
CA LYS A 157 8.07 -4.11 -9.66
C LYS A 157 7.26 -3.76 -8.40
N SER A 158 6.04 -3.23 -8.59
CA SER A 158 5.13 -2.94 -7.50
C SER A 158 4.71 -4.22 -6.76
N TYR A 159 4.40 -5.29 -7.50
CA TYR A 159 4.09 -6.61 -6.95
C TYR A 159 5.23 -7.15 -6.08
N ASP A 160 6.47 -7.11 -6.58
CA ASP A 160 7.64 -7.55 -5.82
C ASP A 160 7.86 -6.72 -4.54
N THR A 161 7.68 -5.41 -4.63
CA THR A 161 7.80 -4.49 -3.49
C THR A 161 6.74 -4.82 -2.42
N ILE A 162 5.51 -5.07 -2.83
CA ILE A 162 4.42 -5.45 -1.92
C ILE A 162 4.72 -6.80 -1.25
N LEU A 163 5.26 -7.78 -1.99
CA LEU A 163 5.69 -9.05 -1.41
C LEU A 163 6.78 -8.88 -0.36
N GLU A 164 7.75 -7.99 -0.60
CA GLU A 164 8.78 -7.67 0.39
C GLU A 164 8.20 -7.00 1.64
N GLN A 165 7.25 -6.08 1.47
CA GLN A 165 6.58 -5.44 2.60
C GLN A 165 5.82 -6.45 3.45
N ILE A 166 5.05 -7.38 2.85
CA ILE A 166 4.35 -8.44 3.58
C ILE A 166 5.33 -9.29 4.41
N LYS A 167 6.49 -9.64 3.84
CA LYS A 167 7.53 -10.40 4.54
C LYS A 167 8.11 -9.59 5.71
N TYR A 168 8.33 -8.29 5.51
CA TYR A 168 8.85 -7.39 6.53
C TYR A 168 7.88 -7.25 7.71
N GLU A 169 6.59 -7.01 7.45
CA GLU A 169 5.57 -6.87 8.50
C GLU A 169 5.48 -8.14 9.36
N ARG A 170 5.44 -9.32 8.72
CA ARG A 170 5.46 -10.61 9.44
C ARG A 170 6.68 -10.74 10.35
N LYS A 171 7.85 -10.34 9.86
CA LYS A 171 9.09 -10.39 10.65
C LYS A 171 9.02 -9.44 11.85
N SER A 172 8.55 -8.21 11.64
CA SER A 172 8.39 -7.20 12.69
C SER A 172 7.46 -7.68 13.83
N ILE A 173 6.35 -8.35 13.48
CA ILE A 173 5.43 -8.96 14.45
C ILE A 173 6.15 -10.05 15.27
N ASN A 174 6.86 -10.96 14.61
CA ASN A 174 7.60 -12.03 15.28
C ASN A 174 8.68 -11.48 16.23
N ASP A 175 9.43 -10.45 15.80
CA ASP A 175 10.46 -9.83 16.61
C ASP A 175 9.86 -9.17 17.87
N SER A 176 8.67 -8.58 17.74
CA SER A 176 7.92 -8.02 18.88
C SER A 176 7.47 -9.11 19.87
N LEU A 177 6.97 -10.25 19.37
CA LEU A 177 6.58 -11.39 20.21
C LEU A 177 7.78 -11.98 20.96
N HIS A 178 8.93 -12.13 20.30
CA HIS A 178 10.16 -12.58 20.94
C HIS A 178 10.63 -11.63 22.05
N GLU A 179 10.50 -10.32 21.87
CA GLU A 179 10.87 -9.36 22.90
C GLU A 179 9.93 -9.42 24.12
N ILE A 180 8.64 -9.65 23.91
CA ILE A 180 7.66 -9.85 25.00
C ILE A 180 7.96 -11.13 25.78
N GLU A 181 8.22 -12.24 25.08
CA GLU A 181 8.63 -13.51 25.66
C GLU A 181 9.89 -13.34 26.53
N ARG A 182 10.94 -12.72 25.96
CA ARG A 182 12.20 -12.49 26.64
C ARG A 182 12.05 -11.67 27.92
N LYS A 183 11.23 -10.61 27.89
CA LYS A 183 10.93 -9.79 29.08
C LYS A 183 10.23 -10.61 30.16
N THR A 184 9.26 -11.44 29.77
CA THR A 184 8.47 -12.27 30.68
C THR A 184 9.33 -13.31 31.37
N ILE A 185 10.19 -14.00 30.62
CA ILE A 185 11.15 -14.96 31.15
C ILE A 185 12.12 -14.27 32.12
N LYS A 186 12.67 -13.10 31.76
CA LYS A 186 13.59 -12.36 32.63
C LYS A 186 12.93 -11.93 33.95
N ALA A 187 11.64 -11.55 33.91
CA ALA A 187 10.88 -11.23 35.11
C ALA A 187 10.69 -12.47 36.00
N LEU A 188 10.37 -13.61 35.40
CA LEU A 188 10.25 -14.90 36.10
C LEU A 188 11.58 -15.31 36.76
N ASP A 189 12.71 -15.18 36.07
CA ASP A 189 14.03 -15.48 36.62
C ASP A 189 14.38 -14.56 37.80
N THR A 190 14.06 -13.26 37.69
CA THR A 190 14.29 -12.30 38.77
C THR A 190 13.43 -12.64 40.00
N LEU A 191 12.17 -13.00 39.77
CA LEU A 191 11.26 -13.44 40.84
C LEU A 191 11.77 -14.72 41.51
N LYS A 192 12.19 -15.71 40.71
CA LYS A 192 12.78 -16.97 41.19
C LYS A 192 13.99 -16.73 42.08
N VAL A 193 14.92 -15.87 41.66
CA VAL A 193 16.10 -15.51 42.46
C VAL A 193 15.69 -14.83 43.76
N THR A 194 14.76 -13.86 43.70
CA THR A 194 14.29 -13.13 44.87
C THR A 194 13.61 -14.04 45.90
N MET A 195 12.68 -14.90 45.44
CA MET A 195 12.01 -15.88 46.30
C MET A 195 13.01 -16.87 46.89
N ARG A 196 13.97 -17.37 46.09
CA ARG A 196 15.03 -18.27 46.57
C ARG A 196 15.86 -17.61 47.67
N THR A 197 16.30 -16.37 47.47
CA THR A 197 17.10 -15.64 48.47
C THR A 197 16.30 -15.38 49.75
N SER A 198 15.02 -15.01 49.64
CA SER A 198 14.15 -14.83 50.81
C SER A 198 13.99 -16.13 51.60
N ILE A 199 13.66 -17.23 50.92
CA ILE A 199 13.54 -18.55 51.55
C ILE A 199 14.86 -18.98 52.18
N GLN A 200 15.99 -18.74 51.51
CA GLN A 200 17.32 -19.06 52.05
C GLN A 200 17.61 -18.25 53.32
N THR A 201 17.31 -16.96 53.32
CA THR A 201 17.48 -16.10 54.51
C THR A 201 16.61 -16.57 55.68
N ASP A 202 15.39 -17.03 55.39
CA ASP A 202 14.50 -17.60 56.40
C ASP A 202 15.04 -18.94 56.94
N ILE A 203 15.60 -19.80 56.08
CA ILE A 203 16.30 -21.03 56.49
C ILE A 203 17.49 -20.71 57.41
N ASP A 204 18.29 -19.71 57.07
CA ASP A 204 19.45 -19.32 57.85
C ASP A 204 19.02 -18.79 59.23
N ARG A 205 17.96 -17.97 59.29
CA ARG A 205 17.36 -17.47 60.54
C ARG A 205 16.78 -18.61 61.42
N CYS A 206 16.13 -19.60 60.81
CA CYS A 206 15.69 -20.81 61.49
C CYS A 206 16.88 -21.58 62.08
N THR A 207 17.94 -21.76 61.29
CA THR A 207 19.15 -22.47 61.69
C THR A 207 19.83 -21.79 62.88
N GLU A 208 19.95 -20.46 62.83
CA GLU A 208 20.50 -19.67 63.94
C GLU A 208 19.65 -19.80 65.21
N SER A 209 18.32 -19.70 65.10
CA SER A 209 17.41 -19.84 66.24
C SER A 209 17.48 -21.22 66.88
N ILE A 210 17.57 -22.28 66.06
CA ILE A 210 17.76 -23.67 66.51
C ILE A 210 19.08 -23.80 67.27
N ASN A 211 20.17 -23.25 66.74
CA ASN A 211 21.49 -23.31 67.39
C ASN A 211 21.51 -22.55 68.72
N ASN A 212 20.87 -21.39 68.78
CA ASN A 212 20.79 -20.58 70.00
C ASN A 212 20.03 -21.31 71.12
N ILE A 213 18.86 -21.90 70.83
CA ILE A 213 18.11 -22.69 71.82
C ILE A 213 18.96 -23.87 72.31
N LYS A 214 19.50 -24.66 71.39
CA LYS A 214 20.31 -25.84 71.73
C LYS A 214 21.49 -25.48 72.62
N CYS A 215 22.18 -24.38 72.33
CA CYS A 215 23.32 -23.92 73.13
C CYS A 215 22.93 -23.61 74.58
N VAL A 216 21.84 -22.84 74.78
CA VAL A 216 21.36 -22.47 76.12
C VAL A 216 20.83 -23.69 76.88
N GLU A 217 20.15 -24.61 76.19
CA GLU A 217 19.69 -25.89 76.73
C GLU A 217 20.85 -26.78 77.21
N ASP A 218 21.86 -26.96 76.35
CA ASP A 218 23.07 -27.74 76.67
C ASP A 218 23.84 -27.15 77.87
N GLU A 219 23.95 -25.82 77.95
CA GLU A 219 24.58 -25.16 79.09
C GLU A 219 23.80 -25.36 80.38
N TRP A 220 22.47 -25.29 80.34
CA TRP A 220 21.61 -25.55 81.49
C TRP A 220 21.75 -26.99 81.99
N LEU A 221 21.69 -27.98 81.08
CA LEU A 221 21.86 -29.39 81.39
C LEU A 221 23.20 -29.71 82.07
N ARG A 222 24.29 -29.07 81.63
CA ARG A 222 25.63 -29.26 82.23
C ARG A 222 25.81 -28.65 83.63
N ARG A 223 25.00 -27.64 83.99
CA ARG A 223 25.21 -26.83 85.21
C ARG A 223 24.12 -26.97 86.27
N LYS A 224 22.99 -27.62 85.95
CA LYS A 224 21.81 -27.74 86.82
C LYS A 224 22.07 -28.33 88.21
N GLU A 225 23.04 -29.23 88.35
CA GLU A 225 23.33 -29.95 89.61
C GLU A 225 24.41 -29.27 90.48
N LYS A 226 25.03 -28.18 90.01
CA LYS A 226 26.16 -27.55 90.73
C LYS A 226 25.74 -26.59 91.84
N SER A 227 24.58 -25.94 91.71
CA SER A 227 24.04 -24.98 92.67
C SER A 227 22.61 -24.60 92.29
N GLU A 228 21.72 -24.49 93.29
CA GLU A 228 20.32 -24.08 93.10
C GLU A 228 20.20 -22.66 92.51
N ALA A 229 21.09 -21.74 92.91
CA ALA A 229 21.11 -20.38 92.37
C ALA A 229 21.52 -20.37 90.87
N ILE A 230 22.49 -21.21 90.49
CA ILE A 230 22.92 -21.37 89.09
C ILE A 230 21.79 -22.01 88.27
N HIS A 231 21.09 -23.00 88.83
CA HIS A 231 19.95 -23.64 88.17
C HIS A 231 18.85 -22.61 87.84
N LEU A 232 18.46 -21.76 88.80
CA LEU A 232 17.43 -20.75 88.61
C LEU A 232 17.81 -19.68 87.58
N ILE A 233 19.08 -19.24 87.56
CA ILE A 233 19.59 -18.27 86.58
C ILE A 233 19.57 -18.86 85.17
N MET A 234 20.03 -20.10 85.00
CA MET A 234 20.05 -20.77 83.69
C MET A 234 18.65 -21.09 83.18
N TYR A 235 17.74 -21.52 84.06
CA TYR A 235 16.33 -21.74 83.72
C TYR A 235 15.67 -20.46 83.18
N ARG A 236 15.93 -19.31 83.82
CA ARG A 236 15.44 -18.00 83.33
C ARG A 236 15.98 -17.65 81.94
N LYS A 237 17.27 -17.92 81.67
CA LYS A 237 17.85 -17.73 80.34
C LYS A 237 17.21 -18.63 79.28
N CYS A 238 16.96 -19.91 79.59
CA CYS A 238 16.24 -20.82 78.69
C CYS A 238 14.84 -20.27 78.39
N LEU A 239 14.11 -19.85 79.43
CA LEU A 239 12.75 -19.33 79.28
C LEU A 239 12.71 -18.09 78.37
N GLU A 240 13.65 -17.15 78.58
CA GLU A 240 13.75 -15.94 77.76
C GLU A 240 14.07 -16.26 76.29
N GLN A 241 14.99 -17.20 76.05
CA GLN A 241 15.36 -17.60 74.69
C GLN A 241 14.23 -18.35 73.98
N SER A 242 13.53 -19.24 74.68
CA SER A 242 12.37 -19.95 74.13
C SER A 242 11.25 -19.00 73.73
N LEU A 243 10.96 -17.99 74.56
CA LEU A 243 9.94 -16.98 74.25
C LEU A 243 10.31 -16.17 73.00
N LYS A 244 11.58 -15.77 72.87
CA LYS A 244 12.08 -15.06 71.68
C LYS A 244 11.93 -15.89 70.40
N THR A 245 12.26 -17.18 70.46
CA THR A 245 12.14 -18.06 69.29
C THR A 245 10.68 -18.40 68.97
N GLU A 246 9.81 -18.49 69.96
CA GLU A 246 8.38 -18.72 69.75
C GLU A 246 7.71 -17.57 68.98
N VAL A 247 8.06 -16.31 69.31
CA VAL A 247 7.62 -15.13 68.56
C VAL A 247 8.11 -15.19 67.10
N ALA A 248 9.40 -15.48 66.89
CA ALA A 248 9.96 -15.60 65.54
C ALA A 248 9.29 -16.73 64.72
N LEU A 249 8.92 -17.84 65.37
CA LEU A 249 8.22 -18.95 64.73
C LEU A 249 6.79 -18.57 64.29
N GLN A 250 6.08 -17.77 65.08
CA GLN A 250 4.75 -17.27 64.70
C GLN A 250 4.82 -16.36 63.48
N GLU A 251 5.82 -15.47 63.40
CA GLU A 251 6.03 -14.58 62.25
C GLU A 251 6.35 -15.33 60.96
N MET A 252 6.96 -16.51 61.03
CA MET A 252 7.29 -17.32 59.86
C MET A 252 6.10 -18.15 59.34
N LYS A 253 5.24 -18.65 60.24
CA LYS A 253 4.08 -19.49 59.86
C LYS A 253 3.08 -18.76 58.96
N THR A 254 3.05 -17.43 58.98
CA THR A 254 2.12 -16.61 58.18
C THR A 254 2.58 -16.38 56.74
N LYS A 255 3.82 -16.76 56.36
CA LYS A 255 4.43 -16.44 55.05
C LYS A 255 4.31 -17.52 53.96
N ASN A 256 3.36 -18.46 54.08
CA ASN A 256 3.39 -19.66 53.25
C ASN A 256 2.69 -19.47 51.88
N ALA A 257 3.42 -18.94 50.90
CA ALA A 257 2.96 -18.88 49.51
C ALA A 257 4.12 -19.23 48.55
N ASN A 258 4.26 -20.52 48.22
CA ASN A 258 5.34 -21.03 47.36
C ASN A 258 4.86 -21.49 45.96
N SER A 259 3.67 -21.10 45.51
CA SER A 259 3.18 -21.45 44.17
C SER A 259 3.30 -20.27 43.20
N LEU A 260 3.89 -20.53 42.03
CA LEU A 260 3.90 -19.62 40.90
C LEU A 260 2.89 -20.11 39.86
N THR A 261 2.01 -19.22 39.44
CA THR A 261 1.02 -19.50 38.40
C THR A 261 1.18 -18.45 37.31
N LEU A 262 1.35 -18.88 36.06
CA LEU A 262 1.30 -17.98 34.92
C LEU A 262 -0.18 -17.71 34.60
N ILE A 263 -0.60 -16.46 34.76
CA ILE A 263 -1.87 -16.00 34.22
C ILE A 263 -1.53 -15.42 32.85
N ALA A 264 -1.92 -16.13 31.78
CA ALA A 264 -1.71 -15.65 30.43
C ALA A 264 -2.49 -14.35 30.22
N ASP A 265 -1.91 -13.41 29.48
CA ASP A 265 -2.62 -12.18 29.13
C ASP A 265 -3.78 -12.53 28.18
N PRO A 266 -5.04 -12.21 28.53
CA PRO A 266 -6.20 -12.52 27.70
C PRO A 266 -6.10 -11.90 26.30
N ASN A 267 -5.35 -10.80 26.14
CA ASN A 267 -5.13 -10.16 24.84
C ASN A 267 -4.34 -11.05 23.87
N ILE A 268 -3.56 -12.04 24.35
CA ILE A 268 -2.80 -12.96 23.47
C ILE A 268 -3.77 -13.86 22.68
N GLN A 269 -4.89 -14.27 23.29
CA GLN A 269 -5.92 -15.05 22.59
C GLN A 269 -6.73 -14.17 21.64
N GLU A 270 -6.98 -12.91 22.01
CA GLU A 270 -7.71 -11.94 21.19
C GLU A 270 -6.90 -11.44 19.98
N LEU A 271 -5.57 -11.33 20.12
CA LEU A 271 -4.64 -10.98 19.03
C LEU A 271 -4.87 -11.87 17.79
N MET A 272 -5.10 -13.17 18.00
CA MET A 272 -5.35 -14.12 16.91
C MET A 272 -6.70 -13.92 16.23
N SER A 273 -7.67 -13.30 16.91
CA SER A 273 -8.98 -12.95 16.33
C SER A 273 -9.01 -11.60 15.62
N LEU A 274 -8.06 -10.71 15.93
CA LEU A 274 -7.99 -9.35 15.36
C LEU A 274 -7.29 -9.29 14.00
N PHE A 275 -6.39 -10.23 13.70
CA PHE A 275 -5.70 -10.31 12.41
C PHE A 275 -6.38 -11.34 11.49
N THR A 276 -7.41 -10.92 10.74
CA THR A 276 -7.92 -11.75 9.63
C THR A 276 -6.99 -11.70 8.41
N ASP A 277 -6.34 -10.55 8.18
CA ASP A 277 -5.48 -10.30 7.04
C ASP A 277 -4.26 -9.45 7.44
N ILE A 278 -3.13 -9.64 6.75
CA ILE A 278 -1.90 -8.84 6.95
C ILE A 278 -2.05 -7.42 6.37
N GLY A 279 -2.92 -7.25 5.37
CA GLY A 279 -3.19 -5.97 4.73
C GLY A 279 -4.25 -6.09 3.65
N LYS A 280 -4.74 -4.95 3.16
CA LYS A 280 -5.69 -4.88 2.05
C LYS A 280 -5.01 -4.20 0.86
N PHE A 281 -5.22 -4.74 -0.33
CA PHE A 281 -4.70 -4.14 -1.56
C PHE A 281 -5.68 -3.06 -2.05
N LEU A 282 -5.17 -1.86 -2.28
CA LEU A 282 -5.92 -0.76 -2.89
C LEU A 282 -5.36 -0.54 -4.30
N ARG A 283 -6.26 -0.50 -5.29
CA ARG A 283 -5.92 -0.15 -6.67
C ARG A 283 -6.41 1.28 -6.92
N ASP A 284 -5.51 2.18 -7.31
CA ASP A 284 -5.93 3.44 -7.92
C ASP A 284 -6.49 3.14 -9.31
N VAL A 285 -7.81 3.24 -9.45
CA VAL A 285 -8.48 3.15 -10.76
C VAL A 285 -8.65 4.57 -11.30
N SER A 286 -7.56 5.17 -11.76
CA SER A 286 -7.66 6.29 -12.70
C SER A 286 -7.77 5.69 -14.11
N THR A 287 -9.01 5.69 -14.62
CA THR A 287 -9.42 5.41 -16.02
C THR A 287 -9.05 4.06 -16.61
N PHE A 288 -9.96 3.08 -16.52
CA PHE A 288 -10.26 2.14 -17.63
C PHE A 288 -11.64 1.52 -17.40
N THR A 289 -12.62 1.95 -18.20
CA THR A 289 -13.94 1.31 -18.26
C THR A 289 -13.80 0.05 -19.11
N ILE A 290 -13.85 -1.13 -18.49
CA ILE A 290 -14.16 -2.38 -19.20
C ILE A 290 -15.56 -2.79 -18.80
N GLN A 291 -16.44 -2.75 -19.78
CA GLN A 291 -17.80 -3.26 -19.73
C GLN A 291 -17.76 -4.80 -19.73
N SER A 292 -18.24 -5.39 -18.63
CA SER A 292 -18.88 -6.70 -18.46
C SER A 292 -18.25 -7.97 -19.07
N ILE A 293 -18.06 -8.99 -18.22
CA ILE A 293 -18.65 -10.36 -18.27
C ILE A 293 -18.44 -10.91 -16.83
N LEU A 294 -19.44 -10.87 -15.95
CA LEU A 294 -20.42 -11.93 -15.63
C LEU A 294 -19.77 -13.28 -15.30
N GLU A 295 -19.71 -13.59 -14.01
CA GLU A 295 -20.22 -14.87 -13.50
C GLU A 295 -21.08 -14.57 -12.27
N ASN A 296 -22.38 -14.79 -12.44
CA ASN A 296 -23.32 -15.01 -11.36
C ASN A 296 -22.99 -16.37 -10.75
N ASP A 297 -22.93 -16.46 -9.43
CA ASP A 297 -23.54 -17.58 -8.74
C ASP A 297 -24.23 -17.08 -7.48
N THR A 298 -25.55 -17.04 -7.58
CA THR A 298 -26.49 -16.79 -6.50
C THR A 298 -26.66 -18.04 -5.65
N SER A 299 -26.57 -17.92 -4.33
CA SER A 299 -27.58 -18.49 -3.44
C SER A 299 -27.55 -17.79 -2.09
N ASP A 300 -28.62 -17.04 -1.84
CA ASP A 300 -29.09 -16.63 -0.52
C ASP A 300 -29.21 -17.83 0.43
N GLN A 301 -28.90 -17.64 1.71
CA GLN A 301 -29.89 -17.78 2.79
C GLN A 301 -29.56 -16.87 3.99
N ASN A 302 -30.52 -16.00 4.29
CA ASN A 302 -30.95 -15.52 5.60
C ASN A 302 -30.13 -15.93 6.83
N GLU A 303 -29.59 -14.94 7.54
CA GLU A 303 -29.79 -14.85 9.00
C GLU A 303 -30.10 -13.40 9.39
N GLN A 304 -31.35 -13.19 9.79
CA GLN A 304 -31.75 -12.08 10.66
C GLN A 304 -31.10 -12.32 12.03
N GLY A 305 -30.15 -11.47 12.40
CA GLY A 305 -29.55 -11.43 13.73
C GLY A 305 -29.56 -10.00 14.23
N GLU A 306 -30.40 -9.74 15.22
CA GLU A 306 -30.56 -8.47 15.91
C GLU A 306 -29.22 -7.91 16.39
N ALA A 307 -28.90 -6.67 15.99
CA ALA A 307 -27.78 -5.93 16.54
C ALA A 307 -28.11 -5.52 17.99
N SER A 308 -27.77 -6.39 18.95
CA SER A 308 -27.64 -5.97 20.33
C SER A 308 -26.23 -5.41 20.53
N ASP A 309 -26.11 -4.10 20.53
CA ASP A 309 -24.96 -3.37 21.05
C ASP A 309 -24.84 -3.70 22.55
N GLN A 310 -23.97 -4.64 22.89
CA GLN A 310 -23.48 -4.78 24.26
C GLN A 310 -22.07 -4.21 24.31
N LEU A 311 -21.97 -3.00 24.87
CA LEU A 311 -20.70 -2.43 25.33
C LEU A 311 -20.09 -3.41 26.35
N SER A 312 -19.13 -4.22 25.92
CA SER A 312 -18.36 -5.06 26.81
C SER A 312 -17.27 -4.25 27.48
N ASP A 313 -17.25 -4.34 28.81
CA ASP A 313 -16.30 -3.69 29.72
C ASP A 313 -14.84 -3.95 29.27
N ARG A 314 -14.22 -2.90 28.71
CA ARG A 314 -12.79 -2.87 28.42
C ARG A 314 -12.03 -2.78 29.74
N ASN A 315 -11.30 -3.82 30.11
CA ASN A 315 -10.33 -3.69 31.20
C ASN A 315 -9.26 -2.65 30.82
N PRO A 316 -8.90 -1.72 31.72
CA PRO A 316 -8.02 -0.60 31.39
C PRO A 316 -6.61 -1.08 31.03
N ILE A 317 -6.09 -0.62 29.89
CA ILE A 317 -4.68 -0.81 29.50
C ILE A 317 -3.81 -0.05 30.51
N ILE A 318 -3.10 -0.77 31.39
CA ILE A 318 -2.19 -0.16 32.36
C ILE A 318 -0.83 0.07 31.70
N ILE A 319 -0.62 1.27 31.15
CA ILE A 319 0.66 1.70 30.58
C ILE A 319 1.57 2.15 31.73
N LYS A 320 2.64 1.40 32.03
CA LYS A 320 3.66 1.80 33.01
C LYS A 320 4.71 2.69 32.35
N VAL A 321 4.73 3.97 32.71
CA VAL A 321 5.76 4.93 32.28
C VAL A 321 7.11 4.52 32.88
N THR A 322 8.05 4.06 32.05
CA THR A 322 9.36 3.56 32.47
C THR A 322 10.43 4.66 32.53
N SER A 323 10.25 5.75 31.79
CA SER A 323 11.15 6.91 31.80
C SER A 323 10.39 8.17 31.41
N ARG A 324 10.79 9.30 32.00
CA ARG A 324 10.20 10.62 31.71
C ARG A 324 11.31 11.55 31.25
N ARG A 325 11.14 12.15 30.08
CA ARG A 325 11.97 13.26 29.60
C ARG A 325 11.16 14.54 29.69
N THR A 326 11.82 15.65 29.99
CA THR A 326 11.21 16.97 29.99
C THR A 326 11.99 17.85 29.04
N SER A 327 11.27 18.51 28.14
CA SER A 327 11.84 19.40 27.13
C SER A 327 11.14 20.74 27.19
N ARG A 328 11.91 21.82 27.07
CA ARG A 328 11.38 23.19 27.07
C ARG A 328 10.82 23.50 25.69
N LEU A 329 9.52 23.72 25.61
CA LEU A 329 8.80 24.03 24.37
C LEU A 329 8.66 25.54 24.11
N SER A 330 9.04 26.37 25.08
CA SER A 330 8.94 27.82 24.95
C SER A 330 9.98 28.36 23.97
N THR A 331 9.58 29.25 23.08
CA THR A 331 10.46 29.94 22.15
C THR A 331 10.54 31.43 22.44
N LYS A 332 11.44 32.16 21.75
CA LYS A 332 11.50 33.62 21.80
C LYS A 332 10.28 34.32 21.17
N HIS A 333 9.46 33.57 20.43
CA HIS A 333 8.25 34.06 19.77
C HIS A 333 7.00 33.87 20.65
N ASP A 334 7.17 33.31 21.85
CA ASP A 334 6.08 33.06 22.76
C ASP A 334 5.88 34.28 23.66
N GLU A 335 4.66 34.80 23.70
CA GLU A 335 4.27 35.92 24.57
C GLU A 335 3.62 35.43 25.87
N SER A 336 3.20 34.17 25.89
CA SER A 336 2.50 33.52 26.99
C SER A 336 3.08 32.13 27.31
N VAL A 337 2.73 31.60 28.49
CA VAL A 337 3.08 30.23 28.87
C VAL A 337 2.48 29.24 27.87
N CYS A 338 3.29 28.30 27.36
CA CYS A 338 2.81 27.28 26.43
C CYS A 338 1.71 26.43 27.06
N SER A 339 0.55 26.39 26.41
CA SER A 339 -0.61 25.58 26.82
C SER A 339 -0.93 24.60 25.71
N ILE A 340 -0.45 23.36 25.83
CA ILE A 340 -0.56 22.38 24.76
C ILE A 340 -1.88 21.63 24.84
N ILE A 341 -2.69 21.75 23.78
CA ILE A 341 -4.06 21.20 23.70
C ILE A 341 -4.19 20.05 22.70
N GLY A 342 -3.22 19.92 21.80
CA GLY A 342 -3.27 18.94 20.73
C GLY A 342 -1.88 18.51 20.31
N ILE A 343 -1.78 17.26 19.86
CA ILE A 343 -0.55 16.66 19.34
C ILE A 343 -0.87 15.77 18.14
N CYS A 344 0.00 15.79 17.15
CA CYS A 344 -0.04 14.93 15.97
C CYS A 344 1.37 14.46 15.61
N GLU A 345 1.48 13.33 14.95
CA GLU A 345 2.75 12.81 14.43
C GLU A 345 2.73 12.90 12.91
N THR A 346 3.78 13.48 12.31
CA THR A 346 3.96 13.50 10.85
C THR A 346 4.34 12.13 10.33
N ALA A 347 4.22 11.88 9.02
CA ALA A 347 4.76 10.65 8.43
C ALA A 347 6.28 10.50 8.61
N SER A 348 7.01 11.58 8.91
CA SER A 348 8.44 11.52 9.23
C SER A 348 8.75 11.14 10.69
N GLY A 349 7.73 10.84 11.52
CA GLY A 349 7.89 10.54 12.96
C GLY A 349 8.07 11.78 13.84
N ARG A 350 8.08 12.98 13.26
CA ARG A 350 8.17 14.26 14.00
C ARG A 350 6.83 14.67 14.57
N LEU A 351 6.85 15.32 15.74
CA LEU A 351 5.65 15.75 16.44
C LEU A 351 5.27 17.19 16.07
N LEU A 352 3.98 17.44 15.86
CA LEU A 352 3.39 18.77 15.87
C LEU A 352 2.55 18.92 17.13
N ILE A 353 2.63 20.10 17.74
CA ILE A 353 1.81 20.46 18.89
C ILE A 353 1.07 21.76 18.61
N ALA A 354 -0.16 21.85 19.10
CA ALA A 354 -0.95 23.08 19.11
C ALA A 354 -0.79 23.77 20.46
N ASP A 355 -0.29 25.01 20.44
CA ASP A 355 -0.11 25.85 21.62
C ASP A 355 -1.24 26.88 21.69
N TRP A 356 -2.19 26.62 22.58
CA TRP A 356 -3.35 27.48 22.83
C TRP A 356 -2.95 28.86 23.36
N GLY A 357 -1.94 28.90 24.22
CA GLY A 357 -1.52 30.13 24.89
C GLY A 357 -0.88 31.13 23.94
N ASN A 358 -0.28 30.62 22.86
CA ASN A 358 0.47 31.42 21.88
C ASN A 358 -0.15 31.39 20.48
N GLU A 359 -1.37 30.86 20.32
CA GLU A 359 -2.10 30.85 19.04
C GLU A 359 -1.26 30.31 17.87
N MET A 360 -0.59 29.18 18.05
CA MET A 360 0.32 28.65 17.04
C MET A 360 0.44 27.12 17.04
N VAL A 361 0.90 26.58 15.91
CA VAL A 361 1.36 25.19 15.80
C VAL A 361 2.89 25.18 15.81
N LYS A 362 3.49 24.28 16.59
CA LYS A 362 4.95 24.10 16.68
C LYS A 362 5.35 22.72 16.18
N LEU A 363 6.40 22.65 15.37
CA LEU A 363 7.03 21.41 14.92
C LEU A 363 8.22 21.08 15.81
N LEU A 364 8.31 19.84 16.26
CA LEU A 364 9.41 19.33 17.07
C LEU A 364 10.32 18.42 16.25
N ASN A 365 11.61 18.42 16.58
CA ASN A 365 12.55 17.39 16.13
C ASN A 365 12.57 16.17 17.09
N ASP A 366 13.43 15.20 16.79
CA ASP A 366 13.57 13.95 17.55
C ASP A 366 14.07 14.16 19.00
N ASP A 367 14.67 15.31 19.28
CA ASP A 367 15.08 15.75 20.62
C ASP A 367 13.97 16.53 21.36
N TYR A 368 12.76 16.61 20.79
CA TYR A 368 11.63 17.39 21.29
C TYR A 368 11.91 18.90 21.41
N LYS A 369 12.75 19.44 20.54
CA LYS A 369 13.01 20.89 20.42
C LYS A 369 12.16 21.48 19.29
N VAL A 370 11.65 22.68 19.51
CA VAL A 370 10.87 23.41 18.49
C VAL A 370 11.79 23.87 17.36
N VAL A 371 11.51 23.42 16.14
CA VAL A 371 12.30 23.74 14.93
C VAL A 371 11.56 24.63 13.94
N ALA A 372 10.22 24.66 13.99
CA ALA A 372 9.39 25.56 13.20
C ALA A 372 8.10 25.88 13.95
N HIS A 373 7.45 26.98 13.58
CA HIS A 373 6.14 27.36 14.08
C HIS A 373 5.30 28.01 12.97
N CYS A 374 3.98 27.94 13.11
CA CYS A 374 3.01 28.61 12.25
C CYS A 374 1.97 29.30 13.14
N ALA A 375 1.84 30.62 12.99
CA ALA A 375 0.84 31.39 13.71
C ALA A 375 -0.57 31.07 13.17
N LEU A 376 -1.53 31.02 14.07
CA LEU A 376 -2.94 30.80 13.78
C LEU A 376 -3.71 32.11 14.05
N PRO A 377 -4.81 32.36 13.33
CA PRO A 377 -5.64 33.56 13.55
C PRO A 377 -6.56 33.45 14.77
N GLY A 378 -6.43 32.39 15.57
CA GLY A 378 -7.29 32.10 16.71
C GLY A 378 -6.72 30.96 17.55
N LYS A 379 -7.38 30.67 18.67
CA LYS A 379 -6.88 29.70 19.63
C LYS A 379 -7.23 28.28 19.17
N PRO A 380 -6.24 27.39 19.04
CA PRO A 380 -6.52 26.02 18.63
C PRO A 380 -7.25 25.26 19.74
N GLU A 381 -8.28 24.50 19.39
CA GLU A 381 -9.10 23.69 20.32
C GLU A 381 -8.83 22.20 20.17
N SER A 382 -8.44 21.77 18.96
CA SER A 382 -8.03 20.39 18.67
C SER A 382 -7.27 20.32 17.35
N MET A 383 -6.58 19.20 17.10
CA MET A 383 -5.91 18.94 15.82
C MET A 383 -5.93 17.46 15.48
N CYS A 384 -5.90 17.14 14.20
CA CYS A 384 -5.75 15.76 13.73
C CYS A 384 -4.97 15.67 12.42
N ASN A 385 -4.35 14.52 12.17
CA ASN A 385 -3.75 14.22 10.89
C ASN A 385 -4.81 14.05 9.81
N ILE A 386 -4.60 14.72 8.67
CA ILE A 386 -5.32 14.43 7.43
C ILE A 386 -4.54 13.34 6.70
N ASP A 387 -3.31 13.62 6.28
CA ASP A 387 -2.47 12.64 5.60
C ASP A 387 -1.03 12.68 6.14
N SER A 388 -0.08 12.18 5.35
CA SER A 388 1.34 12.12 5.70
C SER A 388 1.98 13.48 5.95
N SER A 389 1.43 14.54 5.34
CA SER A 389 2.00 15.89 5.34
C SER A 389 1.02 16.98 5.76
N LEU A 390 -0.27 16.68 5.85
CA LEU A 390 -1.32 17.66 6.13
C LEU A 390 -1.98 17.41 7.49
N VAL A 391 -2.12 18.48 8.28
CA VAL A 391 -2.75 18.46 9.60
C VAL A 391 -3.89 19.47 9.62
N ALA A 392 -5.03 19.08 10.15
CA ALA A 392 -6.16 19.97 10.38
C ALA A 392 -6.16 20.46 11.83
N VAL A 393 -6.36 21.75 12.02
CA VAL A 393 -6.40 22.41 13.33
C VAL A 393 -7.72 23.14 13.46
N VAL A 394 -8.52 22.73 14.44
CA VAL A 394 -9.75 23.42 14.81
C VAL A 394 -9.41 24.63 15.66
N LEU A 395 -10.00 25.79 15.34
CA LEU A 395 -9.89 26.99 16.17
C LEU A 395 -11.21 27.31 16.85
N ASN A 396 -11.15 28.13 17.90
CA ASN A 396 -12.32 28.67 18.59
C ASN A 396 -13.17 29.63 17.73
N THR A 397 -12.74 29.94 16.50
CA THR A 397 -13.35 30.87 15.54
C THR A 397 -14.28 30.21 14.51
N LYS A 398 -14.73 28.97 14.75
CA LYS A 398 -15.60 28.19 13.85
C LYS A 398 -14.95 27.82 12.51
N ASP A 399 -13.64 27.64 12.51
CA ASP A 399 -12.87 27.31 11.32
C ASP A 399 -11.84 26.23 11.60
N ILE A 400 -11.47 25.54 10.52
CA ILE A 400 -10.43 24.53 10.48
C ILE A 400 -9.33 25.04 9.56
N HIS A 401 -8.13 25.13 10.09
CA HIS A 401 -6.93 25.49 9.35
C HIS A 401 -6.15 24.24 8.97
N PHE A 402 -5.84 24.11 7.69
CA PHE A 402 -5.01 23.03 7.18
C PHE A 402 -3.55 23.50 7.13
N ILE A 403 -2.70 22.86 7.93
CA ILE A 403 -1.28 23.15 8.04
C ILE A 403 -0.51 22.02 7.37
N LYS A 404 0.19 22.37 6.29
CA LYS A 404 1.06 21.48 5.54
C LYS A 404 2.48 21.52 6.11
N VAL A 405 3.07 20.35 6.27
CA VAL A 405 4.45 20.15 6.69
C VAL A 405 5.28 19.86 5.45
N THR A 406 6.14 20.79 5.05
CA THR A 406 7.00 20.63 3.87
C THR A 406 8.43 20.94 4.24
N ASN A 407 9.34 19.97 4.06
CA ASN A 407 10.78 20.13 4.32
C ASN A 407 11.11 20.70 5.72
N GLY A 408 10.32 20.34 6.74
CA GLY A 408 10.50 20.83 8.11
C GLY A 408 9.98 22.26 8.36
N GLN A 409 9.25 22.84 7.41
CA GLN A 409 8.51 24.09 7.56
C GLN A 409 7.01 23.82 7.68
N LEU A 410 6.30 24.75 8.31
CA LEU A 410 4.85 24.73 8.48
C LEU A 410 4.23 25.83 7.62
N VAL A 411 3.32 25.46 6.73
CA VAL A 411 2.65 26.37 5.81
C VAL A 411 1.15 26.17 5.90
N GLN A 412 0.37 27.25 6.04
CA GLN A 412 -1.08 27.17 5.96
C GLN A 412 -1.50 26.95 4.50
N GLU A 413 -2.16 25.81 4.22
CA GLU A 413 -2.59 25.40 2.88
C GLU A 413 -4.03 25.82 2.57
N GLY A 414 -4.89 25.88 3.60
CA GLY A 414 -6.28 26.29 3.40
C GLY A 414 -7.05 26.45 4.70
N THR A 415 -8.28 26.92 4.57
CA THR A 415 -9.21 27.10 5.69
C THR A 415 -10.60 26.60 5.29
N LEU A 416 -11.24 25.85 6.18
CA LEU A 416 -12.64 25.46 6.07
C LEU A 416 -13.46 26.19 7.14
N LYS A 417 -14.44 26.99 6.70
CA LYS A 417 -15.38 27.66 7.62
C LYS A 417 -16.54 26.73 7.93
N LEU A 418 -16.90 26.66 9.20
CA LEU A 418 -18.02 25.89 9.71
C LEU A 418 -19.17 26.82 10.09
N GLU A 419 -20.39 26.33 9.95
CA GLU A 419 -21.60 27.07 10.35
C GLU A 419 -21.88 26.94 11.86
N HIS A 420 -21.13 26.08 12.55
CA HIS A 420 -21.29 25.76 13.97
C HIS A 420 -19.96 25.92 14.73
N ASN A 421 -20.04 25.95 16.06
CA ASN A 421 -18.85 25.89 16.91
C ASN A 421 -18.15 24.53 16.76
N CYS A 422 -16.84 24.52 16.92
CA CYS A 422 -16.02 23.33 16.84
C CYS A 422 -15.05 23.30 18.02
N LYS A 423 -14.88 22.10 18.59
CA LYS A 423 -14.07 21.86 19.80
C LYS A 423 -13.11 20.70 19.59
N GLY A 424 -13.57 19.61 18.99
CA GLY A 424 -12.77 18.44 18.67
C GLY A 424 -12.78 18.13 17.18
N ILE A 425 -11.71 17.51 16.71
CA ILE A 425 -11.63 16.94 15.36
C ILE A 425 -10.97 15.57 15.39
N ALA A 426 -11.53 14.64 14.62
CA ALA A 426 -10.92 13.35 14.35
C ALA A 426 -11.12 13.00 12.87
N ARG A 427 -10.21 12.21 12.31
CA ARG A 427 -10.35 11.64 10.97
C ARG A 427 -10.59 10.14 11.09
N HIS A 428 -11.61 9.64 10.39
CA HIS A 428 -11.88 8.21 10.30
C HIS A 428 -12.44 7.86 8.92
N GLN A 429 -11.90 6.79 8.30
CA GLN A 429 -12.33 6.31 6.97
C GLN A 429 -12.49 7.44 5.92
N GLY A 430 -11.50 8.34 5.84
CA GLY A 430 -11.50 9.44 4.88
C GLY A 430 -12.49 10.58 5.16
N ASN A 431 -13.17 10.59 6.30
CA ASN A 431 -14.08 11.66 6.72
C ASN A 431 -13.56 12.37 7.97
N LEU A 432 -13.96 13.64 8.11
CA LEU A 432 -13.74 14.46 9.29
C LEU A 432 -14.95 14.38 10.22
N TYR A 433 -14.68 14.16 11.48
CA TYR A 433 -15.65 14.11 12.57
C TYR A 433 -15.36 15.28 13.47
N ILE A 434 -16.28 16.25 13.51
CA ILE A 434 -16.11 17.51 14.21
C ILE A 434 -17.13 17.56 15.34
N THR A 435 -16.66 17.78 16.56
CA THR A 435 -17.54 17.95 17.72
C THR A 435 -17.74 19.42 18.04
N SER A 436 -18.94 19.73 18.49
CA SER A 436 -19.31 20.98 19.16
C SER A 436 -19.74 20.67 20.60
N ASP A 437 -20.20 21.69 21.33
CA ASP A 437 -20.71 21.51 22.69
C ASP A 437 -21.95 20.60 22.74
N ILE A 438 -22.71 20.51 21.64
CA ILE A 438 -24.02 19.82 21.62
C ILE A 438 -24.15 18.78 20.51
N ALA A 439 -23.22 18.69 19.57
CA ALA A 439 -23.40 17.86 18.38
C ALA A 439 -22.09 17.34 17.78
N LEU A 440 -22.19 16.19 17.10
CA LEU A 440 -21.14 15.56 16.30
C LEU A 440 -21.52 15.64 14.82
N TYR A 441 -20.65 16.23 14.02
CA TYR A 441 -20.84 16.45 12.59
C TYR A 441 -19.86 15.62 11.78
N LYS A 442 -20.30 15.15 10.62
CA LYS A 442 -19.49 14.48 9.61
C LYS A 442 -19.28 15.39 8.42
N TYR A 443 -18.03 15.56 8.03
CA TYR A 443 -17.62 16.28 6.84
C TYR A 443 -16.71 15.41 5.98
N THR A 444 -16.67 15.67 4.69
CA THR A 444 -15.60 15.17 3.84
C THR A 444 -14.33 16.00 4.07
N VAL A 445 -13.16 15.48 3.67
CA VAL A 445 -11.89 16.20 3.82
C VAL A 445 -11.83 17.47 2.96
N ASP A 446 -12.53 17.50 1.81
CA ASP A 446 -12.70 18.70 0.99
C ASP A 446 -13.72 19.70 1.56
N GLY A 447 -14.28 19.41 2.75
CA GLY A 447 -15.09 20.35 3.52
C GLY A 447 -16.58 20.35 3.22
N ARG A 448 -17.10 19.33 2.53
CA ARG A 448 -18.54 19.18 2.32
C ARG A 448 -19.18 18.60 3.57
N PHE A 449 -20.26 19.22 4.03
CA PHE A 449 -21.08 18.66 5.09
C PHE A 449 -21.76 17.37 4.60
N VAL A 450 -21.62 16.29 5.38
CA VAL A 450 -22.21 14.98 5.05
C VAL A 450 -23.46 14.74 5.89
N SER A 451 -23.34 14.79 7.22
CA SER A 451 -24.46 14.58 8.12
C SER A 451 -24.15 15.06 9.54
N LYS A 452 -25.21 15.34 10.30
CA LYS A 452 -25.13 15.49 11.75
C LYS A 452 -25.41 14.11 12.34
N ILE A 453 -24.41 13.50 12.98
CA ILE A 453 -24.48 12.12 13.47
C ILE A 453 -25.23 12.05 14.79
N LEU A 454 -24.95 13.00 15.68
CA LEU A 454 -25.53 13.06 17.01
C LEU A 454 -25.77 14.51 17.39
N GLU A 455 -26.89 14.78 18.04
CA GLU A 455 -27.25 16.08 18.60
C GLU A 455 -27.91 15.86 19.95
N ASN A 456 -27.31 16.45 20.98
CA ASN A 456 -27.88 16.48 22.29
C ASN A 456 -28.80 17.71 22.39
N THR A 457 -30.10 17.48 22.26
CA THR A 457 -31.14 18.51 22.34
C THR A 457 -31.60 18.78 23.78
N SER A 458 -30.89 18.30 24.79
CA SER A 458 -31.21 18.63 26.17
C SER A 458 -30.83 20.09 26.46
N ASP A 459 -31.83 20.98 26.37
CA ASP A 459 -31.84 22.31 26.99
C ASP A 459 -31.69 22.15 28.52
N GLY A 460 -30.45 21.96 28.97
CA GLY A 460 -30.09 21.83 30.38
C GLY A 460 -29.88 23.17 31.05
N ARG A 461 -30.94 23.99 31.19
CA ARG A 461 -31.08 24.78 32.40
C ARG A 461 -31.51 23.81 33.51
N THR A 462 -30.55 23.38 34.30
CA THR A 462 -30.76 22.87 35.67
C THR A 462 -29.87 23.65 36.60
#